data_AF-A0A6M3LP70-F1
#
_entry.id   AF-A0A6M3LP70-F1
#
_cell.length_a   1.000
_cell.length_b   1.000
_cell.length_c   1.000
_cell.angle_alpha   90.00
_cell.angle_beta   90.00
_cell.angle_gamma   90.00
#
_symmetry.space_group_name_H-M   'P 1'
#
loop_
_entity.id
_entity.type
_entity.pdbx_description
1 polymer ?
#
loop_
_entity_poly.entity_id
_entity_poly.type
_entity_poly.pdbx_seq_one_letter_code
_entity_poly.pdbx_strand_id
1 'polypeptide(L)' 'MLSSVGEKIEILQCENGLSLNALSQMTGISRQRLYQIKRAKKLNPVTINKLSKGLGIPISYIREYCD' A
#
# COMPACT_ATOMS: atom_id res chain seq x y z
N MET A 1 -15.61 5.02 -8.38
CA MET A 1 -14.29 5.15 -9.00
C MET A 1 -13.25 5.21 -7.89
N LEU A 2 -12.64 4.08 -7.55
CA LEU A 2 -11.34 4.07 -6.89
C LEU A 2 -10.36 3.69 -8.00
N SER A 3 -9.50 4.61 -8.38
CA SER A 3 -8.92 4.66 -9.73
C SER A 3 -7.45 4.21 -9.74
N SER A 4 -6.85 3.94 -8.58
CA SER A 4 -5.49 3.40 -8.51
C SER A 4 -5.22 2.62 -7.21
N VAL A 5 -4.27 1.68 -7.26
CA VAL A 5 -3.72 1.01 -6.08
C VAL A 5 -3.25 2.00 -5.00
N GLY A 6 -2.72 3.16 -5.40
CA GLY A 6 -2.26 4.19 -4.47
C GLY A 6 -3.36 4.74 -3.57
N GLU A 7 -4.51 5.08 -4.16
CA GLU A 7 -5.71 5.52 -3.41
C GLU A 7 -6.20 4.41 -2.48
N LYS A 8 -6.15 3.15 -2.93
CA LYS A 8 -6.60 2.03 -2.10
C LYS A 8 -5.71 1.81 -0.88
N ILE A 9 -4.39 1.94 -1.03
CA ILE A 9 -3.43 1.88 0.07
C ILE A 9 -3.68 3.02 1.07
N GLU A 10 -4.02 4.22 0.58
CA GLU A 10 -4.33 5.35 1.44
C GLU A 10 -5.62 5.15 2.24
N ILE A 11 -6.65 4.57 1.64
CA ILE A 11 -7.89 4.20 2.34
C ILE A 11 -7.60 3.16 3.42
N LEU A 12 -6.90 2.07 3.08
CA LEU A 12 -6.55 1.02 4.03
C LEU A 12 -5.72 1.57 5.20
N GLN A 13 -4.81 2.51 4.92
CA GLN A 13 -4.06 3.21 5.95
C GLN A 13 -4.99 3.97 6.91
N CYS A 14 -5.94 4.74 6.38
CA CYS A 14 -6.91 5.51 7.18
C CYS A 14 -7.86 4.60 7.97
N GLU A 15 -8.38 3.52 7.36
CA GLU A 15 -9.26 2.55 8.00
C GLU A 15 -8.59 1.86 9.20
N ASN A 16 -7.27 1.65 9.14
CA ASN A 16 -6.49 1.08 10.23
C ASN A 16 -5.97 2.14 11.23
N GLY A 17 -6.32 3.42 11.06
CA GLY A 17 -5.83 4.51 11.92
C GLY A 17 -4.31 4.71 11.89
N LEU A 18 -3.64 4.29 10.81
CA LEU A 18 -2.18 4.26 10.73
C LEU A 18 -1.62 5.60 10.25
N SER A 19 -0.66 6.15 11.00
CA SER A 19 0.18 7.21 10.47
C SER A 19 1.08 6.70 9.33
N LEU A 20 1.61 7.61 8.50
CA LEU A 20 2.59 7.23 7.47
C LEU A 20 3.85 6.59 8.07
N ASN A 21 4.22 7.00 9.28
CA ASN A 21 5.36 6.43 9.98
C ASN A 21 5.04 5.01 10.47
N ALA A 22 3.86 4.79 11.03
CA ALA A 22 3.40 3.46 11.45
C ALA A 22 3.34 2.49 10.26
N LEU A 23 2.75 2.92 9.15
CA LEU A 23 2.71 2.12 7.92
C LEU A 23 4.11 1.78 7.40
N SER A 24 5.04 2.73 7.48
CA SER A 24 6.45 2.52 7.12
C SER A 24 7.11 1.43 7.96
N GLN A 25 6.89 1.45 9.27
CA GLN A 25 7.43 0.44 10.19
C GLN A 25 6.81 -0.94 9.93
N MET A 26 5.48 -1.02 9.78
CA MET A 26 4.77 -2.29 9.58
C MET A 26 5.13 -2.97 8.25
N THR A 27 5.32 -2.18 7.20
CA THR A 27 5.60 -2.71 5.84
C THR A 27 7.09 -2.85 5.55
N GLY A 28 7.97 -2.22 6.33
CA GLY A 28 9.40 -2.11 6.02
C GLY A 28 9.67 -1.36 4.70
N ILE A 29 8.78 -0.43 4.35
CA ILE A 29 8.89 0.46 3.18
C ILE A 29 9.17 1.87 3.70
N SER A 30 10.14 2.57 3.12
CA SER A 30 10.46 3.94 3.55
C SER A 30 9.28 4.89 3.30
N ARG A 31 9.12 5.91 4.15
CA ARG A 31 8.10 6.95 3.99
C ARG A 31 8.11 7.59 2.59
N GLN A 32 9.31 7.87 2.05
CA GLN A 32 9.46 8.42 0.70
C GLN A 32 8.89 7.47 -0.36
N ARG A 33 9.15 6.16 -0.23
CA ARG A 33 8.62 5.18 -1.16
C ARG A 33 7.10 5.00 -1.01
N LEU A 34 6.56 5.08 0.20
CA LEU A 34 5.10 5.09 0.44
C LEU A 34 4.42 6.29 -0.23
N TYR A 35 5.03 7.48 -0.19
CA TYR A 35 4.53 8.64 -0.95
C TYR A 35 4.47 8.40 -2.46
N GLN A 36 5.49 7.72 -3.02
CA GLN A 36 5.49 7.36 -4.44
C GLN A 36 4.42 6.31 -4.76
N ILE A 37 4.24 5.31 -3.89
CA ILE A 37 3.23 4.25 -4.03
C ILE A 37 1.83 4.85 -4.11
N LYS A 38 1.51 5.84 -3.28
CA LYS A 38 0.20 6.52 -3.31
C LYS A 38 -0.13 7.20 -4.64
N ARG A 39 0.88 7.47 -5.48
CA ARG A 39 0.74 8.08 -6.81
C ARG A 39 1.05 7.10 -7.95
N ALA A 40 1.42 5.87 -7.62
CA ALA A 40 1.83 4.87 -8.60
C ALA A 40 0.60 4.20 -9.21
N LYS A 41 0.65 3.99 -10.52
CA LYS A 41 -0.36 3.18 -11.24
C LYS A 41 -0.09 1.68 -11.11
N LYS A 42 1.18 1.28 -10.94
CA LYS A 42 1.61 -0.11 -10.83
C LYS A 42 2.66 -0.28 -9.74
N LEU A 43 2.62 -1.42 -9.05
CA LEU A 43 3.57 -1.80 -8.03
C LEU A 43 4.37 -3.03 -8.47
N ASN A 44 5.63 -3.10 -8.05
CA ASN A 44 6.40 -4.32 -8.25
C ASN A 44 6.00 -5.41 -7.24
N PRO A 45 6.23 -6.70 -7.54
CA PRO A 45 5.83 -7.81 -6.67
C PRO A 45 6.39 -7.72 -5.24
N VAL A 46 7.62 -7.22 -5.10
CA VAL A 46 8.27 -7.04 -3.79
C VAL A 46 7.52 -6.03 -2.92
N THR A 47 7.09 -4.91 -3.51
CA THR A 47 6.32 -3.88 -2.82
C THR A 47 4.95 -4.39 -2.43
N ILE A 48 4.28 -5.13 -3.33
CA ILE A 48 2.98 -5.77 -3.05
C ILE A 48 3.09 -6.73 -1.86
N ASN A 49 4.12 -7.58 -1.83
CA ASN A 49 4.33 -8.52 -0.73
C ASN A 49 4.57 -7.80 0.61
N LYS A 50 5.37 -6.72 0.60
CA LYS A 50 5.62 -5.90 1.80
C LYS A 50 4.34 -5.22 2.32
N LEU A 51 3.54 -4.67 1.42
CA LEU A 51 2.26 -4.03 1.77
C LEU A 51 1.27 -5.06 2.30
N SER A 52 1.16 -6.21 1.64
CA SER A 52 0.31 -7.34 2.06
C SER A 52 0.64 -7.77 3.49
N LYS A 53 1.92 -8.01 3.79
CA LYS A 53 2.37 -8.39 5.14
C LYS A 53 2.12 -7.29 6.18
N GLY A 54 2.44 -6.04 5.86
CA GLY A 54 2.30 -4.93 6.81
C GLY A 54 0.85 -4.50 7.07
N LEU A 55 -0.05 -4.71 6.11
CA LEU A 55 -1.48 -4.40 6.25
C LEU A 55 -2.32 -5.62 6.63
N GLY A 56 -1.74 -6.82 6.69
CA GLY A 56 -2.46 -8.06 7.00
C GLY A 56 -3.50 -8.46 5.95
N ILE A 57 -3.31 -8.05 4.70
CA ILE A 57 -4.26 -8.31 3.60
C ILE A 57 -3.67 -9.27 2.56
N PRO A 58 -4.48 -10.06 1.84
CA PRO A 58 -3.99 -10.95 0.79
C PRO A 58 -3.28 -10.20 -0.35
N ILE A 59 -2.25 -10.81 -0.94
CA ILE A 59 -1.55 -10.28 -2.13
C ILE A 59 -2.52 -10.06 -3.30
N SER A 60 -3.47 -10.97 -3.50
CA SER A 60 -4.49 -10.90 -4.54
C SER A 60 -5.32 -9.61 -4.45
N TYR A 61 -5.64 -9.19 -3.22
CA TYR A 61 -6.40 -7.97 -2.97
C TYR A 61 -5.67 -6.73 -3.51
N ILE A 62 -4.36 -6.62 -3.28
CA ILE A 62 -3.57 -5.48 -3.77
C ILE A 62 -3.41 -5.54 -5.29
N ARG A 63 -3.27 -6.74 -5.86
CA ARG A 63 -3.10 -6.94 -7.31
C ARG A 63 -4.32 -6.49 -8.11
N GLU A 64 -5.52 -6.74 -7.62
CA GLU A 64 -6.78 -6.33 -8.27
C GLU A 64 -6.82 -4.83 -8.60
N TYR A 65 -6.14 -3.99 -7.81
CA TYR A 65 -6.06 -2.54 -8.01
C TYR A 65 -4.81 -2.08 -8.79
N CYS A 66 -3.92 -3.00 -9.15
CA CYS A 66 -2.70 -2.74 -9.94
C CYS A 66 -2.88 -3.01 -11.44
N ASP A 67 -3.96 -3.69 -11.82
CA ASP A 67 -4.24 -4.11 -13.21
C ASP A 67 -4.87 -2.97 -14.05
#